data_AF-A0A937HQU3-F1
#
_entry.id   AF-A0A937HQU3-F1
#
_cell.length_a   1.000
_cell.length_b   1.000
_cell.length_c   1.000
_cell.angle_alpha   90.00
_cell.angle_beta   90.00
_cell.angle_gamma   90.00
#
_symmetry.space_group_name_H-M   'P 1'
#
loop_
_entity.id
_entity.type
_entity.pdbx_description
1 polymer ?
#
loop_
_entity_poly.entity_id
_entity_poly.type
_entity_poly.pdbx_seq_one_letter_code
_entity_poly.pdbx_strand_id
1 'polypeptide(L)'
;MSELSNRVRRLIYQASYTGMKETDLLLGHFAKMHLPHLNESDLADFENLLEAGDPAIYAWVMGNAPLPKVYDTPVFHLIKEFKKEH
;
A
#
# COMPACT_ATOMS: atom_id res chain seq x y z
N MET A 1 13.60 -14.24 13.95
CA MET A 1 12.75 -13.37 13.10
C MET A 1 13.51 -12.06 12.93
N SER A 2 13.87 -11.69 11.70
CA SER A 2 14.59 -10.43 11.44
C SER A 2 13.66 -9.22 11.66
N GLU A 3 14.21 -8.06 11.99
CA GLU A 3 13.43 -6.81 12.12
C GLU A 3 12.57 -6.54 10.87
N LEU A 4 13.14 -6.75 9.68
CA LEU A 4 12.46 -6.60 8.40
C LEU A 4 11.21 -7.51 8.30
N SER A 5 11.30 -8.75 8.80
CA SER A 5 10.16 -9.68 8.80
C SER A 5 9.04 -9.25 9.74
N ASN A 6 9.36 -8.57 10.85
CA ASN A 6 8.35 -8.04 11.76
C ASN A 6 7.67 -6.80 11.17
N ARG A 7 8.43 -5.90 10.55
CA ARG A 7 7.90 -4.72 9.85
C ARG A 7 6.91 -5.11 8.76
N VAL A 8 7.29 -6.04 7.88
CA VAL A 8 6.43 -6.55 6.80
C VAL A 8 5.13 -7.13 7.36
N ARG A 9 5.18 -7.95 8.42
CA ARG A 9 3.97 -8.52 9.04
C ARG A 9 3.05 -7.44 9.60
N ARG A 10 3.61 -6.42 10.26
CA ARG A 10 2.84 -5.28 10.76
C ARG A 10 2.13 -4.54 9.62
N LEU A 11 2.82 -4.29 8.52
CA LEU A 11 2.27 -3.58 7.37
C LEU A 11 1.18 -4.38 6.65
N ILE A 12 1.37 -5.69 6.50
CA ILE A 12 0.33 -6.58 5.96
C ILE A 12 -0.92 -6.51 6.83
N TYR A 13 -0.75 -6.55 8.16
CA TYR A 13 -1.88 -6.43 9.08
C TYR A 13 -2.57 -5.06 8.94
N GLN A 14 -1.83 -3.96 9.01
CA GLN A 14 -2.40 -2.61 8.87
C GLN A 14 -3.17 -2.45 7.56
N ALA A 15 -2.60 -2.89 6.44
CA ALA A 15 -3.25 -2.83 5.12
C ALA A 15 -4.49 -3.72 4.96
N SER A 16 -4.69 -4.70 5.86
CA SER A 16 -5.85 -5.61 5.84
C SER A 16 -6.97 -5.19 6.79
N TYR A 17 -6.76 -4.14 7.59
CA TYR A 17 -7.69 -3.69 8.64
C TYR A 17 -7.77 -2.16 8.70
N THR A 18 -8.09 -1.54 7.57
CA THR A 18 -8.16 -0.09 7.43
C THR A 18 -9.58 0.46 7.63
N GLY A 19 -10.60 -0.41 7.51
CA GLY A 19 -12.00 -0.08 7.80
C GLY A 19 -12.85 0.24 6.56
N MET A 20 -12.22 0.35 5.39
CA MET A 20 -12.87 0.44 4.09
C MET A 20 -12.63 -0.84 3.30
N LYS A 21 -13.71 -1.58 3.01
CA LYS A 21 -13.64 -2.92 2.40
C LYS A 21 -12.88 -2.94 1.07
N GLU A 22 -13.08 -1.93 0.22
CA GLU A 22 -12.42 -1.84 -1.08
C GLU A 22 -10.90 -1.67 -0.93
N THR A 23 -10.48 -0.85 0.04
CA THR A 23 -9.08 -0.60 0.34
C THR A 23 -8.44 -1.79 1.04
N ASP A 24 -9.14 -2.44 1.97
CA ASP A 24 -8.72 -3.69 2.62
C ASP A 24 -8.45 -4.81 1.59
N LEU A 25 -9.35 -4.95 0.60
CA LEU A 25 -9.18 -5.96 -0.45
C LEU A 25 -7.99 -5.64 -1.35
N LEU A 26 -7.85 -4.39 -1.79
CA LEU A 26 -6.77 -3.97 -2.66
C LEU A 26 -5.42 -4.01 -1.94
N LEU A 27 -5.27 -3.22 -0.86
CA LEU A 27 -4.01 -3.06 -0.16
C LEU A 27 -3.64 -4.33 0.60
N GLY A 28 -4.60 -5.03 1.21
CA GLY A 28 -4.34 -6.28 1.92
C GLY A 28 -3.85 -7.38 0.98
N HIS A 29 -4.40 -7.49 -0.24
CA HIS A 29 -3.93 -8.47 -1.21
C HIS A 29 -2.56 -8.07 -1.78
N PHE A 30 -2.39 -6.81 -2.19
CA PHE A 30 -1.11 -6.28 -2.63
C PHE A 30 0.00 -6.53 -1.60
N ALA A 31 -0.27 -6.16 -0.34
CA ALA A 31 0.63 -6.25 0.78
C ALA A 31 1.16 -7.67 0.98
N LYS A 32 0.27 -8.68 0.97
CA LYS A 32 0.63 -10.08 1.18
C LYS A 32 1.57 -10.61 0.09
N MET A 33 1.40 -10.15 -1.15
CA MET A 33 2.18 -10.64 -2.28
C MET A 33 3.48 -9.87 -2.52
N HIS A 34 3.47 -8.56 -2.28
CA HIS A 34 4.58 -7.68 -2.66
C HIS A 34 5.49 -7.31 -1.50
N LEU A 35 4.97 -6.94 -0.31
CA LEU A 35 5.80 -6.46 0.81
C LEU A 35 6.95 -7.40 1.21
N PRO A 36 6.83 -8.75 1.16
CA PRO A 36 7.94 -9.64 1.47
C PRO A 36 9.15 -9.51 0.51
N HIS A 37 8.95 -8.93 -0.67
CA HIS A 37 9.94 -8.77 -1.73
C HIS A 37 10.45 -7.33 -1.88
N LEU A 38 9.89 -6.39 -1.12
CA LEU A 38 10.25 -4.98 -1.17
C LEU A 38 11.48 -4.68 -0.30
N ASN A 39 12.25 -3.66 -0.70
CA ASN A 39 13.39 -3.17 0.07
C ASN A 39 12.95 -2.19 1.18
N GLU A 40 13.88 -1.72 2.01
CA GLU A 40 13.56 -0.84 3.15
C GLU A 40 12.94 0.51 2.75
N SER A 41 13.35 1.09 1.62
CA SER A 41 12.80 2.36 1.12
C SER A 41 11.38 2.16 0.60
N ASP A 42 11.12 1.08 -0.12
CA ASP A 42 9.79 0.74 -0.62
C ASP A 42 8.83 0.48 0.56
N LEU A 43 9.29 -0.20 1.62
CA LEU A 43 8.50 -0.38 2.83
C LEU A 43 8.20 0.95 3.54
N ALA A 44 9.13 1.92 3.49
CA ALA A 44 8.91 3.26 4.03
C ALA A 44 7.90 4.05 3.20
N ASP A 45 7.95 3.93 1.87
CA ASP A 45 6.98 4.54 0.97
C ASP A 45 5.58 3.97 1.21
N PHE A 46 5.46 2.64 1.43
CA PHE A 46 4.19 2.01 1.78
C PHE A 46 3.67 2.48 3.14
N GLU A 47 4.54 2.60 4.14
CA GLU A 47 4.19 3.15 5.46
C GLU A 47 3.63 4.57 5.34
N ASN A 48 4.34 5.44 4.65
CA ASN A 48 3.90 6.81 4.40
C ASN A 48 2.56 6.85 3.65
N LEU A 49 2.37 5.96 2.66
CA LEU A 49 1.10 5.87 1.94
C LEU A 49 -0.06 5.50 2.86
N LEU A 50 0.11 4.58 3.81
CA LEU A 50 -0.94 4.23 4.78
C LEU A 50 -1.34 5.40 5.68
N GLU A 51 -0.42 6.33 5.98
CA GLU A 51 -0.73 7.53 6.77
C GLU A 51 -1.69 8.50 6.06
N ALA A 52 -1.82 8.42 4.73
CA ALA A 52 -2.77 9.23 3.97
C ALA A 52 -4.24 8.81 4.18
N GLY A 53 -4.47 7.57 4.64
CA GLY A 53 -5.81 7.04 4.91
C GLY A 53 -6.59 6.58 3.68
N ASP A 54 -7.50 5.63 3.90
CA ASP A 54 -8.16 4.86 2.84
C ASP A 54 -8.88 5.67 1.78
N PRO A 55 -9.70 6.68 2.13
CA PRO A 55 -10.47 7.40 1.12
C PRO A 55 -9.56 8.12 0.12
N ALA A 56 -8.42 8.64 0.59
CA ALA A 56 -7.45 9.32 -0.24
C ALA A 56 -6.71 8.33 -1.13
N ILE A 57 -6.18 7.24 -0.55
CA ILE A 57 -5.47 6.19 -1.30
C ILE A 57 -6.37 5.63 -2.40
N TYR A 58 -7.61 5.27 -2.06
CA TYR A 58 -8.56 4.72 -3.00
C TYR A 58 -8.89 5.71 -4.13
N ALA A 59 -9.10 6.99 -3.80
CA ALA A 59 -9.35 8.02 -4.81
C ALA A 59 -8.17 8.20 -5.79
N TRP A 60 -6.92 8.13 -5.31
CA TRP A 60 -5.74 8.23 -6.18
C TRP A 60 -5.58 7.01 -7.08
N VAL A 61 -5.76 5.80 -6.54
CA VAL A 61 -5.69 4.56 -7.33
C VAL A 61 -6.77 4.54 -8.41
N MET A 62 -7.97 5.02 -8.09
CA MET A 62 -9.09 5.12 -9.03
C MET A 62 -8.94 6.26 -10.04
N GLY A 63 -8.00 7.18 -9.83
CA GLY A 63 -7.84 8.38 -10.67
C GLY A 63 -8.92 9.45 -10.44
N ASN A 64 -9.64 9.37 -9.31
CA ASN A 64 -10.69 10.31 -8.92
C ASN A 64 -10.12 11.58 -8.25
N ALA A 65 -8.84 11.57 -7.88
CA ALA A 65 -8.12 12.71 -7.31
C ALA A 65 -6.67 12.73 -7.82
N PRO A 66 -6.04 13.92 -7.92
CA PRO A 66 -4.62 14.02 -8.26
C PRO A 66 -3.76 13.41 -7.16
N LEU A 67 -2.73 12.65 -7.55
CA LEU A 67 -1.76 12.08 -6.62
C LEU A 67 -0.79 13.18 -6.14
N PRO A 68 -0.69 13.43 -4.82
CA PRO A 68 0.32 14.33 -4.28
C PRO A 68 1.73 13.79 -4.55
N LYS A 69 2.69 14.70 -4.84
CA LYS A 69 4.08 14.33 -5.18
C LYS A 69 4.78 13.48 -4.12
N VAL A 70 4.39 13.63 -2.85
CA VAL A 70 4.93 12.84 -1.72
C VAL A 70 4.54 11.35 -1.77
N TYR A 71 3.46 11.02 -2.50
CA TYR A 71 2.98 9.65 -2.71
C TYR A 71 3.25 9.14 -4.13
N ASP A 72 3.93 9.92 -4.97
CA ASP A 72 4.37 9.52 -6.31
C ASP A 72 5.63 8.66 -6.21
N THR A 73 5.45 7.46 -5.66
CA THR A 73 6.51 6.50 -5.35
C THR A 73 6.41 5.26 -6.23
N PRO A 74 7.50 4.50 -6.42
CA PRO A 74 7.46 3.22 -7.14
C PRO A 74 6.39 2.27 -6.59
N VAL A 75 6.21 2.26 -5.26
CA VAL A 75 5.21 1.44 -4.58
C VAL A 75 3.79 1.83 -4.95
N PHE A 76 3.47 3.13 -5.03
CA PHE A 76 2.14 3.56 -5.46
C PHE A 76 1.85 3.10 -6.90
N HIS A 77 2.82 3.21 -7.81
CA HIS A 77 2.67 2.72 -9.18
C HIS A 77 2.47 1.21 -9.22
N LEU A 78 3.19 0.44 -8.39
CA LEU A 78 2.97 -1.01 -8.28
C LEU A 78 1.55 -1.34 -7.80
N ILE A 79 1.00 -0.62 -6.81
CA ILE A 79 -0.39 -0.80 -6.34
C ILE A 79 -1.37 -0.49 -7.47
N LYS A 80 -1.12 0.57 -8.24
CA LYS A 80 -1.97 0.98 -9.36
C LYS A 80 -1.98 -0.05 -10.48
N GLU A 81 -0.81 -0.61 -10.84
CA GLU A 81 -0.73 -1.69 -11.82
C GLU A 81 -1.39 -2.96 -11.29
N PHE A 82 -1.16 -3.31 -10.02
CA PHE A 82 -1.78 -4.46 -9.38
C PHE A 82 -3.32 -4.43 -9.47
N LYS A 83 -3.92 -3.25 -9.30
CA LYS A 83 -5.37 -3.01 -9.44
C LYS A 83 -5.88 -3.11 -10.88
N LYS A 84 -5.03 -2.98 -11.91
CA LYS A 84 -5.47 -3.18 -13.31
C LYS A 84 -5.57 -4.66 -13.65
N GLU A 85 -4.76 -5.48 -12.99
CA GLU A 85 -4.70 -6.93 -13.21
C GLU A 85 -5.75 -7.71 -12.42
N HIS A 86 -6.44 -7.08 -11.47
CA HIS A 86 -7.42 -7.67 -10.55
C HIS A 86 -8.68 -6.82 -10.40
#